data_AF-A0A162B9R1-F1
#
_entry.id   AF-A0A162B9R1-F1
#
_cell.length_a   1.000
_cell.length_b   1.000
_cell.length_c   1.000
_cell.angle_alpha   90.00
_cell.angle_beta   90.00
_cell.angle_gamma   90.00
#
_symmetry.space_group_name_H-M   'P 1'
#
loop_
_entity.id
_entity.type
_entity.pdbx_description
1 polymer ?
#
loop_
_entity_poly.entity_id
_entity_poly.type
_entity_poly.pdbx_seq_one_letter_code
_entity_poly.pdbx_strand_id
1 'polypeptide(L)'
;MKLAGSILLSSAIVFTVWGVALLQPTPARAISVTTPAKASEQPKSTTDKVRAEPQSKTNQNDTKQLETLMIEGNTATLATAQVEQLWRELSNNKRLNQKLLRNPSAIYVYYRDFSANYDSATVTVGYSSTDLSQAKTATTIASATYDSLLEKKKYTPSQLSSAWQEIDYRRNLERVIEIHYLSENSEVLATEVLVKYKEL
;
A
#
# COMPACT_ATOMS: atom_id res chain seq x y z
N MET A 1 -22.95 -0.16 -44.07
CA MET A 1 -23.25 0.64 -42.86
C MET A 1 -21.98 0.78 -42.06
N LYS A 2 -21.55 2.02 -41.78
CA LYS A 2 -20.33 2.36 -41.03
C LYS A 2 -20.66 2.39 -39.54
N LEU A 3 -19.90 1.69 -38.70
CA LEU A 3 -19.80 1.96 -37.26
C LEU A 3 -18.34 1.82 -36.84
N ALA A 4 -17.56 2.84 -37.18
CA ALA A 4 -16.33 3.20 -36.50
C ALA A 4 -16.71 4.33 -35.53
N GLY A 5 -16.45 4.16 -34.24
CA GLY A 5 -16.73 5.20 -33.25
C GLY A 5 -16.34 4.80 -31.84
N SER A 6 -15.30 5.46 -31.32
CA SER A 6 -14.99 5.68 -29.91
C SER A 6 -14.54 4.50 -29.05
N ILE A 7 -13.23 4.27 -29.02
CA ILE A 7 -12.47 4.22 -27.76
C ILE A 7 -11.13 4.95 -27.97
N LEU A 8 -11.17 6.29 -28.00
CA LEU A 8 -10.01 7.18 -27.95
C LEU A 8 -10.36 8.36 -27.04
N LEU A 9 -10.14 8.19 -25.74
CA LEU A 9 -10.04 9.17 -24.63
C LEU A 9 -10.20 8.31 -23.36
N SER A 10 -9.15 7.96 -22.62
CA SER A 10 -8.44 8.90 -21.76
C SER A 10 -7.04 8.37 -21.44
N SER A 11 -6.03 8.92 -22.09
CA SER A 11 -4.61 8.71 -21.79
C SER A 11 -3.95 10.00 -21.31
N ALA A 12 -4.59 10.71 -20.38
CA ALA A 12 -4.03 11.91 -19.77
C ALA A 12 -4.30 11.90 -18.25
N ILE A 13 -3.28 12.29 -17.47
CA ILE A 13 -3.18 12.37 -16.01
C ILE A 13 -2.61 11.11 -15.30
N VAL A 14 -1.35 10.73 -15.59
CA VAL A 14 -0.41 10.22 -14.56
C VAL A 14 1.03 10.54 -15.01
N PHE A 15 1.49 11.80 -14.97
CA PHE A 15 2.90 12.09 -15.32
C PHE A 15 3.63 13.22 -14.58
N THR A 16 3.13 13.80 -13.47
CA THR A 16 3.71 15.09 -13.03
C THR A 16 4.09 15.27 -11.57
N VAL A 17 4.29 14.23 -10.74
CA VAL A 17 4.66 14.48 -9.32
C VAL A 17 5.59 13.45 -8.67
N TRP A 18 6.71 13.06 -9.29
CA TRP A 18 7.76 12.33 -8.54
C TRP A 18 9.21 12.76 -8.82
N GLY A 19 9.44 13.78 -9.65
CA GLY A 19 10.80 14.26 -9.97
C GLY A 19 11.49 15.14 -8.93
N VAL A 20 10.85 15.48 -7.80
CA VAL A 20 11.35 16.55 -6.88
C VAL A 20 11.94 16.01 -5.56
N ALA A 21 11.92 14.69 -5.33
CA ALA A 21 12.36 14.13 -4.04
C ALA A 21 13.89 14.00 -3.84
N LEU A 22 14.72 14.41 -4.81
CA LEU A 22 16.19 14.25 -4.72
C LEU A 22 16.94 15.48 -4.17
N LEU A 23 16.23 16.53 -3.74
CA LEU A 23 16.83 17.76 -3.20
C LEU A 23 16.24 18.09 -1.83
N GLN A 24 16.58 17.31 -0.80
CA GLN A 24 16.47 17.80 0.56
C GLN A 24 17.88 17.99 1.15
N PRO A 25 18.30 19.24 1.45
CA PRO A 25 19.54 19.49 2.16
C PRO A 25 19.41 19.00 3.61
N THR A 26 20.34 18.15 4.04
CA THR A 26 20.46 17.70 5.43
C THR A 26 20.81 18.90 6.33
N PRO A 27 20.03 19.21 7.38
CA PRO A 27 20.44 20.21 8.37
C PRO A 27 21.56 19.62 9.23
N ALA A 28 22.75 20.23 9.16
CA ALA A 28 23.86 19.96 10.07
C ALA A 28 23.44 20.32 11.51
N ARG A 29 23.59 19.37 12.44
CA ARG A 29 23.37 19.61 13.88
C ARG A 29 24.58 20.34 14.46
N ALA A 30 24.38 21.57 14.93
CA ALA A 30 25.36 22.27 15.75
C ALA A 30 25.09 22.00 17.24
N ILE A 31 26.11 21.48 17.92
CA ILE A 31 26.16 21.31 19.38
C ILE A 31 26.33 22.70 19.99
N SER A 32 25.45 23.09 20.92
CA SER A 32 25.66 24.26 21.79
C SER A 32 25.62 23.80 23.24
N VAL A 33 26.70 24.11 23.93
CA VAL A 33 27.05 23.72 25.29
C VAL A 33 26.50 24.76 26.27
N THR A 34 25.83 24.28 27.33
CA THR A 34 25.59 24.81 28.69
C THR A 34 25.90 26.28 29.02
N THR A 35 24.96 27.00 29.68
CA THR A 35 25.06 27.57 31.06
C THR A 35 23.80 28.41 31.44
N PRO A 36 23.31 28.44 32.72
CA PRO A 36 22.02 29.01 33.14
C PRO A 36 22.12 30.35 33.91
N ALA A 37 21.09 31.21 33.83
CA ALA A 37 20.66 32.15 34.91
C ALA A 37 19.41 33.00 34.55
N LYS A 38 18.29 32.69 35.22
CA LYS A 38 17.37 33.56 35.98
C LYS A 38 17.15 35.04 35.55
N ALA A 39 15.90 35.39 35.19
CA ALA A 39 15.14 36.49 35.80
C ALA A 39 13.68 36.47 35.33
N SER A 40 12.79 36.75 36.28
CA SER A 40 11.33 36.69 36.21
C SER A 40 10.77 38.06 35.87
N GLU A 41 9.73 38.13 35.03
CA GLU A 41 8.66 39.14 35.16
C GLU A 41 7.45 38.71 34.31
N GLN A 42 6.31 38.57 34.99
CA GLN A 42 4.98 38.34 34.42
C GLN A 42 4.13 39.55 34.81
N PRO A 43 3.20 40.01 33.94
CA PRO A 43 1.80 39.92 34.37
C PRO A 43 0.81 39.49 33.25
N LYS A 44 -0.05 38.55 33.68
CA LYS A 44 -1.41 38.17 33.28
C LYS A 44 -2.04 38.80 32.01
N SER A 45 -2.61 37.93 31.17
CA SER A 45 -4.06 37.94 30.85
C SER A 45 -4.52 36.63 30.18
N THR A 46 -5.57 36.05 30.78
CA THR A 46 -6.71 35.27 30.22
C THR A 46 -6.49 34.05 29.30
N THR A 47 -6.89 32.88 29.84
CA THR A 47 -7.87 31.91 29.29
C THR A 47 -7.90 31.79 27.76
N ASP A 48 -7.40 30.72 27.15
CA ASP A 48 -8.21 29.50 26.96
C ASP A 48 -7.44 28.18 27.13
N LYS A 49 -8.04 27.33 27.95
CA LYS A 49 -7.63 25.96 28.23
C LYS A 49 -8.14 25.06 27.11
N VAL A 50 -7.53 25.11 25.93
CA VAL A 50 -7.68 24.01 24.96
C VAL A 50 -6.75 22.90 25.42
N ARG A 51 -7.33 21.99 26.18
CA ARG A 51 -6.80 20.68 26.50
C ARG A 51 -6.42 20.02 25.17
N ALA A 52 -5.15 20.13 24.79
CA ALA A 52 -4.55 19.25 23.82
C ALA A 52 -4.61 17.86 24.46
N GLU A 53 -5.63 17.08 24.08
CA GLU A 53 -5.58 15.66 24.25
C GLU A 53 -4.30 15.19 23.58
N PRO A 54 -3.37 14.54 24.29
CA PRO A 54 -2.38 13.76 23.59
C PRO A 54 -3.19 12.65 22.92
N GLN A 55 -3.45 12.79 21.62
CA GLN A 55 -3.62 11.63 20.75
C GLN A 55 -2.26 10.92 20.71
N SER A 56 -1.90 10.29 21.83
CA SER A 56 -1.18 9.04 21.81
C SER A 56 -2.06 8.11 20.99
N LYS A 57 -1.76 8.00 19.69
CA LYS A 57 -2.18 6.87 18.87
C LYS A 57 -1.51 5.64 19.46
N THR A 58 -2.09 5.15 20.54
CA THR A 58 -1.76 3.86 21.12
C THR A 58 -2.24 2.82 20.11
N ASN A 59 -1.27 2.10 19.56
CA ASN A 59 -1.40 0.94 18.68
C ASN A 59 -2.60 0.07 19.08
N GLN A 60 -3.72 0.20 18.37
CA GLN A 60 -4.67 -0.89 18.26
C GLN A 60 -4.09 -1.80 17.18
N ASN A 61 -3.46 -2.89 17.61
CA ASN A 61 -3.08 -3.99 16.72
C ASN A 61 -4.38 -4.68 16.29
N ASP A 62 -5.11 -4.06 15.37
CA ASP A 62 -6.27 -4.68 14.75
C ASP A 62 -5.74 -5.79 13.85
N THR A 63 -5.80 -7.01 14.37
CA THR A 63 -5.37 -8.21 13.66
C THR A 63 -6.54 -8.76 12.84
N LYS A 64 -6.24 -9.28 11.66
CA LYS A 64 -7.21 -9.85 10.73
C LYS A 64 -6.82 -11.26 10.35
N GLN A 65 -7.74 -12.20 10.50
CA GLN A 65 -7.59 -13.54 9.92
C GLN A 65 -7.90 -13.48 8.43
N LEU A 66 -6.93 -13.85 7.60
CA LEU A 66 -7.15 -14.06 6.18
C LEU A 66 -7.16 -15.57 5.92
N GLU A 67 -8.21 -16.07 5.30
CA GLU A 67 -8.30 -17.47 4.88
C GLU A 67 -7.39 -17.77 3.69
N THR A 68 -7.14 -19.06 3.45
CA THR A 68 -6.36 -19.48 2.29
C THR A 68 -6.99 -18.96 1.01
N LEU A 69 -6.21 -18.22 0.22
CA LEU A 69 -6.63 -17.61 -1.02
C LEU A 69 -5.65 -17.99 -2.13
N MET A 70 -6.18 -18.38 -3.29
CA MET A 70 -5.38 -18.63 -4.48
C MET A 70 -5.56 -17.48 -5.46
N ILE A 71 -4.45 -16.90 -5.93
CA ILE A 71 -4.46 -15.80 -6.89
C ILE A 71 -3.74 -16.20 -8.17
N GLU A 72 -4.31 -15.92 -9.35
CA GLU A 72 -3.60 -16.05 -10.63
C GLU A 72 -3.39 -14.66 -11.23
N GLY A 73 -2.16 -14.40 -11.65
CA GLY A 73 -1.68 -13.07 -11.96
C GLY A 73 -0.29 -13.06 -12.56
N ASN A 74 0.25 -11.86 -12.74
CA ASN A 74 1.64 -11.69 -13.13
C ASN A 74 2.51 -11.72 -11.88
N THR A 75 3.64 -12.43 -11.94
CA THR A 75 4.59 -12.55 -10.83
C THR A 75 5.97 -12.17 -11.31
N ALA A 76 6.67 -11.32 -10.54
CA ALA A 76 8.06 -10.98 -10.78
C ALA A 76 8.79 -10.66 -9.47
N THR A 77 10.08 -10.90 -9.44
CA THR A 77 10.98 -10.36 -8.40
C THR A 77 11.50 -9.01 -8.90
N LEU A 78 11.11 -7.93 -8.21
CA LEU A 78 11.42 -6.55 -8.61
C LEU A 78 11.54 -5.63 -7.41
N ALA A 79 12.10 -4.44 -7.62
CA ALA A 79 12.10 -3.38 -6.61
C ALA A 79 10.65 -3.02 -6.24
N THR A 80 10.32 -2.90 -4.96
CA THR A 80 8.92 -2.67 -4.53
C THR A 80 8.32 -1.40 -5.15
N ALA A 81 9.14 -0.38 -5.39
CA ALA A 81 8.79 0.85 -6.10
C ALA A 81 8.39 0.66 -7.59
N GLN A 82 8.67 -0.51 -8.17
CA GLN A 82 8.37 -0.84 -9.57
C GLN A 82 7.12 -1.72 -9.74
N VAL A 83 6.35 -1.96 -8.66
CA VAL A 83 5.12 -2.78 -8.71
C VAL A 83 4.10 -2.32 -9.75
N GLU A 84 4.07 -1.03 -10.07
CA GLU A 84 3.25 -0.43 -11.13
C GLU A 84 3.45 -1.11 -12.50
N GLN A 85 4.63 -1.69 -12.75
CA GLN A 85 4.86 -2.48 -13.95
C GLN A 85 3.95 -3.71 -14.00
N LEU A 86 3.83 -4.46 -12.91
CA LEU A 86 2.97 -5.65 -12.85
C LEU A 86 1.49 -5.29 -13.00
N TRP A 87 1.07 -4.14 -12.49
CA TRP A 87 -0.27 -3.59 -12.72
C TRP A 87 -0.56 -3.35 -14.20
N ARG A 88 0.36 -2.66 -14.90
CA ARG A 88 0.24 -2.46 -16.36
C ARG A 88 0.24 -3.78 -17.11
N GLU A 89 1.11 -4.70 -16.73
CA GLU A 89 1.15 -6.03 -17.33
C GLU A 89 -0.17 -6.79 -17.09
N LEU A 90 -0.81 -6.65 -15.92
CA LEU A 90 -2.08 -7.32 -15.61
C LEU A 90 -3.19 -6.76 -16.50
N SER A 91 -3.28 -5.43 -16.59
CA SER A 91 -4.23 -4.74 -17.48
C SER A 91 -4.06 -5.18 -18.95
N ASN A 92 -2.83 -5.45 -19.37
CA ASN A 92 -2.52 -5.86 -20.75
C ASN A 92 -2.56 -7.38 -20.97
N ASN A 93 -2.74 -8.20 -19.93
CA ASN A 93 -2.73 -9.65 -20.01
C ASN A 93 -4.08 -10.18 -20.53
N LYS A 94 -4.29 -10.08 -21.85
CA LYS A 94 -5.51 -10.55 -22.53
C LYS A 94 -5.85 -12.01 -22.20
N ARG A 95 -4.84 -12.88 -22.11
CA ARG A 95 -5.01 -14.30 -21.81
C ARG A 95 -5.63 -14.52 -20.43
N LEU A 96 -5.18 -13.76 -19.42
CA LEU A 96 -5.73 -13.84 -18.07
C LEU A 96 -7.10 -13.16 -18.00
N ASN A 97 -7.22 -11.96 -18.58
CA ASN A 97 -8.46 -11.18 -18.53
C ASN A 97 -9.63 -11.87 -19.26
N GLN A 98 -9.36 -12.64 -20.32
CA GLN A 98 -10.39 -13.45 -21.00
C GLN A 98 -10.90 -14.64 -20.17
N LYS A 99 -10.21 -15.02 -19.09
CA LYS A 99 -10.65 -16.09 -18.19
C LYS A 99 -11.61 -15.58 -17.10
N LEU A 100 -11.75 -14.27 -16.93
CA LEU A 100 -12.66 -13.71 -15.93
C LEU A 100 -14.09 -14.14 -16.23
N LEU A 101 -14.75 -14.76 -15.25
CA LEU A 101 -16.15 -15.18 -15.33
C LEU A 101 -17.11 -13.99 -15.21
N ARG A 102 -16.64 -12.93 -14.56
CA ARG A 102 -17.35 -11.70 -14.22
C ARG A 102 -16.32 -10.60 -13.95
N ASN A 103 -16.79 -9.36 -13.77
CA ASN A 103 -15.93 -8.31 -13.26
C ASN A 103 -15.44 -8.70 -11.84
N PRO A 104 -14.12 -8.72 -11.60
CA PRO A 104 -13.56 -9.19 -10.34
C PRO A 104 -13.92 -8.22 -9.22
N SER A 105 -14.24 -8.76 -8.04
CA SER A 105 -14.58 -7.95 -6.86
C SER A 105 -13.36 -7.32 -6.18
N ALA A 106 -12.17 -7.87 -6.43
CA ALA A 106 -10.91 -7.35 -5.92
C ALA A 106 -9.72 -7.76 -6.80
N ILE A 107 -8.67 -6.95 -6.77
CA ILE A 107 -7.32 -7.31 -7.22
C ILE A 107 -6.41 -7.42 -6.01
N TYR A 108 -5.58 -8.44 -6.00
CA TYR A 108 -4.66 -8.74 -4.91
C TYR A 108 -3.23 -8.45 -5.35
N VAL A 109 -2.48 -7.77 -4.49
CA VAL A 109 -1.02 -7.60 -4.62
C VAL A 109 -0.38 -8.33 -3.46
N TYR A 110 0.39 -9.37 -3.75
CA TYR A 110 1.02 -10.22 -2.75
C TYR A 110 2.55 -10.09 -2.82
N TYR A 111 3.12 -9.44 -1.83
CA TYR A 111 4.56 -9.28 -1.64
C TYR A 111 5.10 -10.35 -0.69
N ARG A 112 6.17 -11.02 -1.10
CA ARG A 112 6.88 -12.05 -0.33
C ARG A 112 8.35 -12.09 -0.72
N ASP A 113 9.12 -12.92 -0.02
CA ASP A 113 10.53 -13.17 -0.34
C ASP A 113 11.32 -11.86 -0.49
N PHE A 114 11.16 -10.98 0.50
CA PHE A 114 11.84 -9.69 0.51
C PHE A 114 13.37 -9.84 0.53
N SER A 115 14.07 -8.92 -0.13
CA SER A 115 15.51 -8.76 0.03
C SER A 115 15.87 -8.38 1.47
N ALA A 116 17.14 -8.58 1.84
CA ALA A 116 17.61 -8.32 3.20
C ALA A 116 17.42 -6.86 3.67
N ASN A 117 17.34 -5.92 2.72
CA ASN A 117 17.10 -4.49 2.95
C ASN A 117 15.67 -4.05 2.58
N TYR A 118 14.77 -5.00 2.26
CA TYR A 118 13.36 -4.75 1.92
C TYR A 118 13.11 -3.85 0.70
N ASP A 119 14.12 -3.63 -0.16
CA ASP A 119 13.99 -2.81 -1.36
C ASP A 119 13.29 -3.53 -2.53
N SER A 120 13.27 -4.85 -2.48
CA SER A 120 12.75 -5.72 -3.52
C SER A 120 12.04 -6.92 -2.91
N ALA A 121 11.12 -7.48 -3.67
CA ALA A 121 10.30 -8.61 -3.27
C ALA A 121 9.86 -9.40 -4.49
N THR A 122 9.49 -10.65 -4.28
CA THR A 122 8.65 -11.38 -5.23
C THR A 122 7.22 -10.90 -5.06
N VAL A 123 6.67 -10.29 -6.11
CA VAL A 123 5.33 -9.70 -6.10
C VAL A 123 4.44 -10.42 -7.10
N THR A 124 3.24 -10.79 -6.67
CA THR A 124 2.18 -11.30 -7.55
C THR A 124 1.01 -10.31 -7.56
N VAL A 125 0.64 -9.80 -8.74
CA VAL A 125 -0.57 -8.96 -8.92
C VAL A 125 -1.58 -9.75 -9.73
N GLY A 126 -2.77 -10.01 -9.18
CA GLY A 126 -3.74 -10.88 -9.83
C GLY A 126 -5.14 -10.93 -9.23
N TYR A 127 -5.97 -11.78 -9.83
CA TYR A 127 -7.35 -12.01 -9.43
C TYR A 127 -7.44 -13.27 -8.56
N SER A 128 -8.50 -13.38 -7.76
CA SER A 128 -8.83 -14.64 -7.11
C SER A 128 -9.07 -15.72 -8.16
N SER A 129 -8.60 -16.94 -7.92
CA SER A 129 -8.90 -18.09 -8.79
C SER A 129 -10.41 -18.35 -8.91
N THR A 130 -11.21 -17.93 -7.92
CA THR A 130 -12.68 -18.05 -7.90
C THR A 130 -13.38 -17.10 -8.86
N ASP A 131 -12.69 -16.07 -9.36
CA ASP A 131 -13.19 -15.16 -10.40
C ASP A 131 -12.81 -15.64 -11.81
N LEU A 132 -12.06 -16.74 -11.93
CA LEU A 132 -11.54 -17.26 -13.20
C LEU A 132 -12.21 -18.58 -13.57
N SER A 133 -12.45 -18.76 -14.88
CA SER A 133 -13.00 -20.01 -15.42
C SER A 133 -12.06 -21.19 -15.23
N GLN A 134 -10.74 -20.94 -15.26
CA GLN A 134 -9.69 -21.93 -15.02
C GLN A 134 -8.43 -21.25 -14.48
N ALA A 135 -7.93 -21.72 -13.34
CA ALA A 135 -6.62 -21.35 -12.81
C ALA A 135 -5.61 -22.46 -13.11
N LYS A 136 -4.49 -22.12 -13.76
CA LYS A 136 -3.38 -23.05 -14.08
C LYS A 136 -2.12 -22.75 -13.28
N THR A 137 -1.86 -21.49 -12.97
CA THR A 137 -0.61 -21.04 -12.33
C THR A 137 -0.95 -20.09 -11.20
N ALA A 138 -1.69 -20.60 -10.22
CA ALA A 138 -2.10 -19.83 -9.06
C ALA A 138 -1.00 -19.82 -7.99
N THR A 139 -0.81 -18.65 -7.37
CA THR A 139 -0.02 -18.46 -6.15
C THR A 139 -0.95 -18.59 -4.95
N THR A 140 -0.58 -19.40 -3.98
CA THR A 140 -1.34 -19.56 -2.74
C THR A 140 -0.87 -18.57 -1.69
N ILE A 141 -1.80 -17.79 -1.16
CA ILE A 141 -1.69 -17.05 0.09
C ILE A 141 -2.25 -17.97 1.18
N ALA A 142 -1.37 -18.51 2.02
CA ALA A 142 -1.77 -19.43 3.09
C ALA A 142 -2.54 -18.69 4.19
N SER A 143 -3.54 -19.36 4.78
CA SER A 143 -4.30 -18.84 5.92
C SER A 143 -3.36 -18.40 7.05
N ALA A 144 -3.58 -17.19 7.56
CA ALA A 144 -2.79 -16.61 8.62
C ALA A 144 -3.51 -15.41 9.26
N THR A 145 -3.07 -15.07 10.47
CA THR A 145 -3.39 -13.78 11.11
C THR A 145 -2.41 -12.73 10.63
N TYR A 146 -2.92 -11.56 10.25
CA TYR A 146 -2.17 -10.40 9.77
C TYR A 146 -2.41 -9.20 10.67
N ASP A 147 -1.40 -8.35 10.82
CA ASP A 147 -1.54 -7.01 11.38
C ASP A 147 -2.19 -6.11 10.30
N SER A 148 -3.28 -5.41 10.63
CA SER A 148 -3.89 -4.44 9.71
C SER A 148 -3.06 -3.16 9.69
N LEU A 149 -2.43 -2.88 8.55
CA LEU A 149 -1.70 -1.62 8.33
C LEU A 149 -2.65 -0.53 7.86
N LEU A 150 -3.57 -0.88 6.96
CA LEU A 150 -4.67 -0.02 6.54
C LEU A 150 -5.96 -0.84 6.49
N GLU A 151 -6.97 -0.38 7.22
CA GLU A 151 -8.32 -0.93 7.12
C GLU A 151 -8.94 -0.67 5.75
N LYS A 152 -9.94 -1.47 5.36
CA LYS A 152 -10.68 -1.32 4.09
C LYS A 152 -11.37 0.05 3.98
N LYS A 153 -10.73 1.02 3.31
CA LYS A 153 -11.25 2.37 3.02
C LYS A 153 -10.68 2.91 1.71
N LYS A 154 -11.20 4.04 1.23
CA LYS A 154 -10.62 4.74 0.08
C LYS A 154 -9.40 5.53 0.53
N TYR A 155 -8.26 5.30 -0.12
CA TYR A 155 -7.00 6.00 0.17
C TYR A 155 -6.48 6.72 -1.06
N THR A 156 -5.78 7.83 -0.83
CA THR A 156 -4.97 8.49 -1.86
C THR A 156 -3.64 7.73 -2.03
N PRO A 157 -2.94 7.91 -3.18
CA PRO A 157 -1.60 7.37 -3.35
C PRO A 157 -0.61 7.81 -2.27
N SER A 158 -0.72 9.05 -1.79
CA SER A 158 0.12 9.55 -0.69
C SER A 158 -0.15 8.83 0.63
N GLN A 159 -1.42 8.54 0.95
CA GLN A 159 -1.77 7.79 2.16
C GLN A 159 -1.27 6.36 2.11
N LEU A 160 -1.37 5.69 0.95
CA LEU A 160 -0.79 4.36 0.75
C LEU A 160 0.73 4.39 0.92
N SER A 161 1.41 5.36 0.32
CA SER A 161 2.86 5.52 0.46
C SER A 161 3.27 5.80 1.91
N SER A 162 2.52 6.62 2.65
CA SER A 162 2.79 6.87 4.06
C SER A 162 2.57 5.62 4.92
N ALA A 163 1.54 4.82 4.64
CA ALA A 163 1.29 3.59 5.39
C ALA A 163 2.44 2.58 5.24
N TRP A 164 2.99 2.43 4.04
CA TRP A 164 4.18 1.59 3.82
C TRP A 164 5.39 2.02 4.66
N GLN A 165 5.52 3.31 4.99
CA GLN A 165 6.58 3.83 5.86
C GLN A 165 6.35 3.49 7.34
N GLU A 166 5.13 3.12 7.74
CA GLU A 166 4.76 2.74 9.10
C GLU A 166 5.05 1.25 9.39
N ILE A 167 5.42 0.46 8.38
CA ILE A 167 5.83 -0.94 8.56
C ILE A 167 7.10 -1.01 9.44
N ASP A 168 7.09 -1.87 10.46
CA ASP A 168 8.25 -2.07 11.33
C ASP A 168 9.27 -3.00 10.69
N TYR A 169 10.12 -2.45 9.83
CA TYR A 169 11.20 -3.18 9.15
C TYR A 169 12.31 -3.71 10.09
N ARG A 170 12.27 -3.39 11.39
CA ARG A 170 13.17 -4.02 12.38
C ARG A 170 12.72 -5.43 12.74
N ARG A 171 11.43 -5.74 12.53
CA ARG A 171 10.89 -7.10 12.60
C ARG A 171 11.13 -7.78 11.26
N ASN A 172 11.27 -9.10 11.27
CA ASN A 172 11.40 -9.89 10.04
C ASN A 172 10.08 -9.84 9.26
N LEU A 173 9.94 -8.91 8.32
CA LEU A 173 8.77 -8.81 7.45
C LEU A 173 8.69 -10.08 6.58
N GLU A 174 7.60 -10.83 6.70
CA GLU A 174 7.39 -12.07 5.94
C GLU A 174 6.67 -11.76 4.62
N ARG A 175 5.55 -11.06 4.71
CA ARG A 175 4.65 -10.81 3.58
C ARG A 175 3.77 -9.59 3.81
N VAL A 176 3.43 -8.92 2.71
CA VAL A 176 2.45 -7.82 2.66
C VAL A 176 1.41 -8.16 1.62
N ILE A 177 0.15 -7.88 1.92
CA ILE A 177 -0.97 -8.05 0.99
C ILE A 177 -1.70 -6.72 0.87
N GLU A 178 -1.84 -6.24 -0.36
CA GLU A 178 -2.80 -5.18 -0.67
C GLU A 178 -4.01 -5.79 -1.37
N ILE A 179 -5.19 -5.40 -0.91
CA ILE A 179 -6.47 -5.83 -1.49
C ILE A 179 -7.18 -4.59 -2.02
N HIS A 180 -7.28 -4.49 -3.34
CA HIS A 180 -7.93 -3.38 -4.04
C HIS A 180 -9.34 -3.81 -4.44
N TYR A 181 -10.33 -3.40 -3.65
CA TYR A 181 -11.74 -3.73 -3.87
C TYR A 181 -12.30 -2.88 -5.00
N LEU A 182 -12.96 -3.54 -5.95
CA LEU A 182 -13.43 -2.92 -7.18
C LEU A 182 -14.95 -2.76 -7.19
N SER A 183 -15.41 -1.75 -7.92
CA SER A 183 -16.79 -1.61 -8.35
C SER A 183 -17.09 -2.51 -9.54
N GLU A 184 -18.37 -2.61 -9.91
CA GLU A 184 -18.79 -3.29 -11.14
C GLU A 184 -18.13 -2.70 -12.40
N ASN A 185 -17.70 -1.44 -12.36
CA ASN A 185 -17.03 -0.75 -13.46
C ASN A 185 -15.49 -0.84 -13.39
N SER A 186 -14.95 -1.72 -12.53
CA SER A 186 -13.51 -1.87 -12.29
C SER A 186 -12.82 -0.63 -11.67
N GLU A 187 -13.57 0.24 -11.00
CA GLU A 187 -13.00 1.35 -10.24
C GLU A 187 -12.65 0.92 -8.80
N VAL A 188 -11.54 1.39 -8.26
CA VAL A 188 -11.16 1.09 -6.87
C VAL A 188 -12.08 1.82 -5.88
N LEU A 189 -12.90 1.05 -5.15
CA LEU A 189 -13.79 1.54 -4.09
C LEU A 189 -13.06 1.69 -2.76
N ALA A 190 -12.19 0.74 -2.45
CA ALA A 190 -11.42 0.70 -1.21
C ALA A 190 -10.14 -0.11 -1.40
N THR A 191 -9.13 0.19 -0.60
CA THR A 191 -7.93 -0.61 -0.46
C THR A 191 -7.80 -1.04 1.00
N GLU A 192 -7.27 -2.24 1.22
CA GLU A 192 -6.86 -2.74 2.54
C GLU A 192 -5.42 -3.21 2.44
N VAL A 193 -4.61 -2.96 3.47
CA VAL A 193 -3.22 -3.40 3.52
C VAL A 193 -2.98 -4.20 4.79
N LEU A 194 -2.49 -5.43 4.60
CA LEU A 194 -2.26 -6.42 5.65
C LEU A 194 -0.78 -6.80 5.67
N VAL A 195 -0.21 -6.88 6.87
CA VAL A 195 1.20 -7.15 7.07
C VAL A 195 1.36 -8.37 7.96
N LYS A 196 2.29 -9.25 7.62
CA LYS A 196 2.70 -10.34 8.50
C LYS A 196 4.21 -10.38 8.66
N TYR A 197 4.61 -10.57 9.91
CA TYR A 197 6.00 -10.74 10.31
C TYR A 197 6.26 -12.22 10.62
N LYS A 198 7.51 -12.66 10.45
CA LYS A 198 7.94 -14.00 10.87
C LYS A 198 7.91 -14.09 12.39
N GLU A 199 7.45 -15.21 12.90
CA GLU A 199 7.64 -15.56 14.31
C GLU A 199 9.14 -15.81 14.55
N LEU A 200 9.65 -15.31 15.69
CA LEU A 200 11.05 -15.41 16.10
C LEU A 200 11.39 -16.82 16.60
#